data_AF-A0A2E6YPN8-F1
#
_entry.id   AF-A0A2E6YPN8-F1
#
_cell.length_a   1.000
_cell.length_b   1.000
_cell.length_c   1.000
_cell.angle_alpha   90.00
_cell.angle_beta   90.00
_cell.angle_gamma   90.00
#
_symmetry.space_group_name_H-M   'P 1'
#
loop_
_entity.id
_entity.type
_entity.pdbx_description
1 polymer ?
#
loop_
_entity_poly.entity_id
_entity_poly.type
_entity_poly.pdbx_seq_one_letter_code
_entity_poly.pdbx_strand_id
1 'polypeptide(L)'
;MSNTPADPAPGSGIDFGALAHAIAGISAVILGALMYARPWAQDAFGILMIVSAVSAVYFSWKHSAWVTGHWLAMVPVTGVVLGYLGWQWGFTLAYATLWIAFIHFVIRGVQSLRATGE
;
A
#
# COMPACT_ATOMS: atom_id res chain seq x y z
N MET A 1 -12.96 -30.20 36.59
CA MET A 1 -11.83 -30.15 35.63
C MET A 1 -12.40 -29.74 34.28
N SER A 2 -12.26 -28.47 33.91
CA SER A 2 -12.78 -27.91 32.65
C SER A 2 -11.70 -27.99 31.58
N ASN A 3 -11.91 -28.83 30.57
CA ASN A 3 -11.08 -28.93 29.38
C ASN A 3 -11.43 -27.75 28.45
N THR A 4 -10.69 -26.65 28.54
CA THR A 4 -10.73 -25.61 27.51
C THR A 4 -9.94 -26.12 26.30
N PRO A 5 -10.55 -26.25 25.10
CA PRO A 5 -9.80 -26.56 23.90
C PRO A 5 -8.80 -25.42 23.66
N ALA A 6 -7.51 -25.77 23.55
CA ALA A 6 -6.51 -24.79 23.14
C ALA A 6 -6.84 -24.30 21.72
N ASP A 7 -6.78 -22.98 21.52
CA ASP A 7 -6.90 -22.38 20.19
C ASP A 7 -5.86 -22.99 19.25
N PRO A 8 -6.21 -23.23 17.96
CA PRO A 8 -5.27 -23.79 17.01
C PRO A 8 -4.10 -22.80 16.81
N ALA A 9 -2.88 -23.34 16.82
CA ALA A 9 -1.66 -22.58 16.58
C ALA A 9 -1.76 -21.81 15.23
N PRO A 10 -1.26 -20.57 15.14
CA PRO A 10 -1.28 -19.81 13.90
C PRO A 10 -0.50 -20.57 12.82
N GLY A 11 -1.19 -20.95 11.75
CA GLY A 11 -0.59 -21.72 10.65
C GLY A 11 0.51 -20.92 9.96
N SER A 12 1.69 -21.51 9.84
CA SER A 12 2.89 -20.95 9.19
C SER A 12 2.78 -20.93 7.66
N GLY A 13 1.68 -20.40 7.12
CA GLY A 13 1.48 -20.22 5.68
C GLY A 13 2.08 -18.91 5.19
N ILE A 14 2.64 -18.90 3.98
CA ILE A 14 3.06 -17.66 3.31
C ILE A 14 1.82 -16.79 3.10
N ASP A 15 1.83 -15.56 3.63
CA ASP A 15 0.81 -14.56 3.33
C ASP A 15 1.05 -13.98 1.92
N PHE A 16 0.43 -14.62 0.93
CA PHE A 16 0.47 -14.19 -0.47
C PHE A 16 -0.11 -12.78 -0.67
N GLY A 17 -1.03 -12.34 0.20
CA GLY A 17 -1.57 -10.99 0.16
C GLY A 17 -0.52 -9.95 0.55
N ALA A 18 0.19 -10.20 1.66
CA ALA A 18 1.30 -9.35 2.08
C ALA A 18 2.45 -9.34 1.05
N LEU A 19 2.77 -10.49 0.46
CA LEU A 19 3.78 -10.59 -0.60
C LEU A 19 3.39 -9.77 -1.84
N ALA A 20 2.16 -9.92 -2.33
CA ALA A 20 1.66 -9.16 -3.48
C ALA A 20 1.63 -7.65 -3.20
N HIS A 21 1.23 -7.25 -1.99
CA HIS A 21 1.24 -5.85 -1.57
C HIS A 21 2.67 -5.26 -1.54
N ALA A 22 3.64 -6.02 -1.01
CA ALA A 22 5.04 -5.60 -0.99
C ALA A 22 5.63 -5.45 -2.40
N ILE A 23 5.34 -6.40 -3.30
CA ILE A 23 5.76 -6.34 -4.71
C ILE A 23 5.15 -5.12 -5.38
N ALA A 24 3.84 -4.91 -5.24
CA ALA A 24 3.14 -3.76 -5.83
C ALA A 24 3.70 -2.43 -5.32
N GLY A 25 3.99 -2.32 -4.02
CA GLY A 25 4.60 -1.13 -3.42
C GLY A 25 5.99 -0.83 -3.96
N ILE A 26 6.86 -1.85 -4.06
CA ILE A 26 8.21 -1.69 -4.62
C ILE A 26 8.15 -1.32 -6.11
N SER A 27 7.30 -2.00 -6.89
CA SER A 27 7.10 -1.67 -8.30
C SER A 27 6.61 -0.23 -8.49
N ALA A 28 5.70 0.24 -7.64
CA ALA A 28 5.21 1.62 -7.67
C ALA A 28 6.31 2.64 -7.34
N VAL A 29 7.19 2.35 -6.37
CA VAL A 29 8.33 3.24 -6.07
C VAL A 29 9.31 3.29 -7.24
N ILE A 30 9.63 2.16 -7.86
CA ILE A 30 10.53 2.09 -9.02
C ILE A 30 9.94 2.85 -10.21
N LEU A 31 8.65 2.64 -10.52
CA LEU A 31 7.98 3.32 -11.63
C LEU A 31 7.82 4.82 -11.36
N GLY A 32 7.55 5.21 -10.10
CA GLY A 32 7.51 6.61 -9.69
C GLY A 32 8.87 7.31 -9.79
N ALA A 33 9.98 6.60 -9.58
CA ALA A 33 11.30 7.13 -9.89
C ALA A 33 11.54 7.23 -11.41
N LEU A 34 11.13 6.19 -12.15
CA LEU A 34 11.34 6.08 -13.58
C LEU A 34 10.54 7.10 -14.39
N MET A 35 9.42 7.61 -13.85
CA MET A 35 8.60 8.64 -14.51
C MET A 35 9.38 9.92 -14.84
N TYR A 36 10.43 10.24 -14.08
CA TYR A 36 11.29 11.41 -14.34
C TYR A 36 12.25 11.20 -15.53
N ALA A 37 12.46 9.96 -15.97
CA ALA A 37 13.35 9.62 -17.08
C ALA A 37 12.59 9.10 -18.32
N ARG A 38 11.39 8.52 -18.13
CA ARG A 38 10.62 7.85 -19.18
C ARG A 38 9.13 8.23 -19.10
N PRO A 39 8.54 8.84 -20.14
CA PRO A 39 7.14 9.26 -20.14
C PRO A 39 6.14 8.11 -19.91
N TRP A 40 6.41 6.92 -20.47
CA TRP A 40 5.53 5.75 -20.31
C TRP A 40 5.44 5.26 -18.86
N ALA A 41 6.45 5.52 -18.04
CA ALA A 41 6.48 5.09 -16.64
C ALA A 41 5.49 5.89 -15.78
N GLN A 42 5.15 7.11 -16.19
CA GLN A 42 4.10 7.91 -15.56
C GLN A 42 2.73 7.23 -15.68
N ASP A 43 2.39 6.75 -16.87
CA ASP A 43 1.12 6.05 -17.10
C ASP A 43 1.08 4.71 -16.37
N ALA A 44 2.18 3.95 -16.41
CA ALA A 44 2.30 2.71 -15.65
C ALA A 44 2.16 2.93 -14.13
N PHE A 45 2.79 3.98 -13.59
CA PHE A 45 2.65 4.40 -12.20
C PHE A 45 1.20 4.77 -11.86
N GLY A 46 0.57 5.61 -12.69
CA GLY A 46 -0.82 6.03 -12.50
C GLY A 46 -1.80 4.86 -12.48
N ILE A 47 -1.67 3.92 -13.43
CA ILE A 47 -2.48 2.69 -13.48
C ILE A 47 -2.31 1.87 -12.20
N LEU A 48 -1.08 1.65 -11.76
CA LEU A 48 -0.78 0.91 -10.52
C LEU A 48 -1.42 1.57 -9.30
N MET A 49 -1.40 2.89 -9.20
CA MET A 49 -2.05 3.63 -8.11
C MET A 49 -3.57 3.50 -8.16
N ILE A 50 -4.19 3.59 -9.33
CA ILE A 50 -5.64 3.42 -9.47
C ILE A 50 -6.06 1.99 -9.12
N VAL A 51 -5.36 0.97 -9.63
CA VAL A 51 -5.64 -0.43 -9.32
C VAL A 51 -5.48 -0.69 -7.82
N SER A 52 -4.45 -0.12 -7.21
CA SER A 52 -4.23 -0.20 -5.76
C SER A 52 -5.38 0.47 -4.99
N ALA A 53 -5.85 1.64 -5.44
CA ALA A 53 -6.98 2.35 -4.85
C ALA A 53 -8.26 1.53 -4.92
N VAL A 54 -8.61 0.99 -6.08
CA VAL A 54 -9.81 0.16 -6.28
C VAL A 54 -9.75 -1.08 -5.40
N SER A 55 -8.58 -1.72 -5.33
CA SER A 55 -8.37 -2.88 -4.46
C SER A 55 -8.57 -2.51 -3.00
N ALA A 56 -8.03 -1.37 -2.58
CA ALA A 56 -8.17 -0.83 -1.23
C ALA A 56 -9.65 -0.55 -0.90
N VAL A 57 -10.39 0.14 -1.78
CA VAL A 57 -11.85 0.36 -1.66
C VAL A 57 -12.60 -0.95 -1.52
N TYR A 58 -12.30 -1.94 -2.37
CA TYR A 58 -12.96 -3.24 -2.34
C TYR A 58 -12.73 -3.99 -1.02
N PHE A 59 -11.49 -4.06 -0.55
CA PHE A 59 -11.16 -4.68 0.74
C PHE A 59 -11.80 -3.92 1.91
N SER A 60 -11.76 -2.59 1.87
CA SER A 60 -12.33 -1.72 2.90
C SER A 60 -13.85 -1.88 3.02
N TRP A 61 -14.56 -1.99 1.88
CA TRP A 61 -15.99 -2.27 1.86
C TRP A 61 -16.30 -3.66 2.41
N LYS A 62 -15.55 -4.68 1.98
CA LYS A 62 -15.76 -6.07 2.41
C LYS A 62 -15.51 -6.29 3.91
N HIS A 63 -14.61 -5.53 4.51
CA HIS A 63 -14.20 -5.69 5.92
C HIS A 63 -14.63 -4.53 6.83
N SER A 64 -15.49 -3.60 6.37
CA SER A 64 -15.95 -2.42 7.12
C SER A 64 -14.82 -1.62 7.80
N ALA A 65 -13.63 -1.57 7.19
CA ALA A 65 -12.41 -1.05 7.79
C ALA A 65 -12.07 0.40 7.39
N TRP A 66 -13.03 1.11 6.78
CA TRP A 66 -12.79 2.38 6.08
C TRP A 66 -12.20 3.50 6.95
N VAL A 67 -12.49 3.51 8.25
CA VAL A 67 -12.32 4.72 9.06
C VAL A 67 -10.95 4.83 9.74
N THR A 68 -10.23 3.72 9.99
CA THR A 68 -9.10 3.75 10.95
C THR A 68 -7.70 3.69 10.31
N GLY A 69 -7.58 3.78 8.97
CA GLY A 69 -6.26 3.80 8.32
C GLY A 69 -6.22 4.00 6.81
N HIS A 70 -7.38 3.92 6.13
CA HIS A 70 -7.47 3.97 4.67
C HIS A 70 -7.22 5.36 4.06
N TRP A 71 -7.33 6.43 4.86
CA TRP A 71 -7.13 7.80 4.41
C TRP A 71 -5.73 8.05 3.84
N LEU A 72 -4.70 7.48 4.49
CA LEU A 72 -3.31 7.69 4.08
C LEU A 72 -2.99 7.01 2.74
N ALA A 73 -3.66 5.89 2.44
CA ALA A 73 -3.56 5.19 1.17
C ALA A 73 -4.27 5.92 0.00
N MET A 74 -5.20 6.84 0.30
CA MET A 74 -5.92 7.63 -0.72
C MET A 74 -5.17 8.90 -1.16
N VAL A 75 -4.15 9.31 -0.40
CA VAL A 75 -3.37 10.53 -0.70
C VAL A 75 -2.59 10.40 -2.02
N PRO A 76 -1.87 9.29 -2.29
CA PRO A 76 -1.20 9.10 -3.58
C PRO A 76 -2.17 9.09 -4.76
N VAL A 77 -3.35 8.51 -4.56
CA VAL A 77 -4.40 8.40 -5.59
C VAL A 77 -4.93 9.78 -5.97
N THR A 78 -5.18 10.63 -4.97
CA THR A 78 -5.60 12.02 -5.19
C THR A 78 -4.55 12.78 -5.99
N GLY A 79 -3.26 12.58 -5.70
CA GLY A 79 -2.16 13.15 -6.48
C GLY A 79 -2.18 12.72 -7.95
N VAL A 80 -2.41 11.43 -8.22
CA VAL A 80 -2.52 10.91 -9.61
C VAL A 80 -3.71 11.52 -10.34
N VAL A 81 -4.88 11.63 -9.68
CA VAL A 81 -6.07 12.26 -10.27
C VAL A 81 -5.80 13.71 -10.62
N LEU A 82 -5.16 14.47 -9.73
CA LEU A 82 -4.74 15.86 -10.01
C LEU A 82 -3.76 15.93 -11.19
N GLY A 83 -2.85 14.97 -11.28
CA GLY A 83 -1.93 14.81 -12.41
C GLY A 83 -2.65 14.69 -13.75
N TYR A 84 -3.67 13.83 -13.82
CA TYR A 84 -4.48 13.65 -15.04
C TYR A 84 -5.42 14.82 -15.36
N LEU A 85 -5.85 15.58 -14.35
CA LEU A 85 -6.65 16.81 -14.54
C LEU A 85 -5.85 18.00 -15.09
N GLY A 86 -4.53 17.83 -15.30
CA GLY A 86 -3.66 18.84 -15.92
C GLY A 86 -2.72 19.54 -14.93
N TRP A 87 -2.79 19.25 -13.63
CA TRP A 87 -1.81 19.73 -12.66
C TRP A 87 -0.59 18.81 -12.64
N GLN A 88 0.44 19.16 -13.42
CA GLN A 88 1.67 18.36 -13.57
C GLN A 88 2.37 18.02 -12.24
N TRP A 89 2.22 18.86 -11.19
CA TRP A 89 2.77 18.57 -9.85
C TRP A 89 2.03 17.46 -9.11
N GLY A 90 0.83 17.06 -9.57
CA GLY A 90 0.03 15.99 -8.98
C GLY A 90 0.75 14.65 -8.95
N PHE A 91 1.44 14.26 -10.02
CA PHE A 91 2.23 13.02 -10.07
C PHE A 91 3.41 13.06 -9.09
N THR A 92 4.08 14.21 -8.97
CA THR A 92 5.16 14.39 -7.97
C THR A 92 4.62 14.29 -6.54
N LEU A 93 3.44 14.84 -6.27
CA LEU A 93 2.78 14.69 -4.97
C LEU A 93 2.38 13.25 -4.69
N ALA A 94 1.84 12.56 -5.69
CA ALA A 94 1.52 11.14 -5.59
C ALA A 94 2.77 10.33 -5.24
N TYR A 95 3.89 10.63 -5.87
CA TYR A 95 5.16 9.98 -5.61
C TYR A 95 5.71 10.29 -4.21
N ALA A 96 5.66 11.55 -3.77
CA ALA A 96 6.09 11.94 -2.42
C ALA A 96 5.24 11.27 -1.33
N THR A 97 3.93 11.20 -1.54
CA THR A 97 3.00 10.59 -0.59
C THR A 97 3.09 9.06 -0.59
N LEU A 98 3.40 8.45 -1.75
CA LEU A 98 3.76 7.04 -1.84
C LEU A 98 5.00 6.74 -0.98
N TRP A 99 6.03 7.57 -1.03
CA TRP A 99 7.21 7.41 -0.17
C TRP A 99 6.87 7.47 1.32
N ILE A 100 6.00 8.39 1.74
CA ILE A 100 5.55 8.49 3.13
C ILE A 100 4.81 7.20 3.55
N ALA A 101 3.90 6.70 2.70
CA ALA A 101 3.17 5.46 2.95
C ALA A 101 4.12 4.24 3.02
N PHE A 102 5.11 4.18 2.14
CA PHE A 102 6.12 3.13 2.12
C PHE A 102 7.00 3.14 3.38
N ILE A 103 7.49 4.31 3.79
CA ILE A 103 8.26 4.47 5.04
C ILE A 103 7.42 4.06 6.25
N HIS A 104 6.15 4.48 6.30
CA HIS A 104 5.22 4.07 7.36
C HIS A 104 5.08 2.55 7.44
N PHE A 105 4.94 1.87 6.28
CA PHE A 105 4.89 0.41 6.19
C PHE A 105 6.18 -0.25 6.71
N VAL A 106 7.36 0.25 6.31
CA VAL A 106 8.65 -0.28 6.79
C VAL A 106 8.79 -0.15 8.31
N ILE A 107 8.43 1.00 8.88
CA ILE A 107 8.48 1.22 10.33
C ILE A 107 7.56 0.24 11.06
N ARG A 108 6.33 0.07 10.58
CA ARG A 108 5.37 -0.89 11.13
C ARG A 108 5.88 -2.34 11.07
N GLY A 109 6.49 -2.72 9.94
CA GLY A 109 7.11 -4.03 9.77
C GLY A 109 8.24 -4.29 10.76
N VAL A 110 9.16 -3.34 10.90
CA VAL A 110 10.27 -3.43 11.87
C VAL A 110 9.76 -3.48 13.32
N GLN A 111 8.74 -2.70 13.66
CA GLN A 111 8.11 -2.74 14.99
C GLN A 111 7.49 -4.12 15.28
N SER A 112 6.81 -4.73 14.31
CA SER A 112 6.24 -6.07 14.45
C SER A 112 7.30 -7.14 14.66
N LEU A 113 8.42 -7.07 13.93
CA LEU A 113 9.54 -8.02 14.08
C LEU A 113 10.17 -7.91 15.47
N ARG A 114 10.34 -6.68 15.99
CA ARG A 114 10.87 -6.45 17.34
C ARG A 114 9.96 -7.02 18.43
N ALA A 115 8.64 -6.87 18.29
CA ALA A 115 7.67 -7.39 19.25
C ALA A 115 7.56 -8.94 19.26
N THR A 116 8.09 -9.62 18.24
CA THR A 116 8.10 -11.09 18.15
C THR A 116 9.45 -11.69 18.56
N GLY A 117 10.49 -10.85 18.68
CA GLY A 117 11.86 -11.24 19.03
C GLY A 117 12.19 -11.08 20.53
N GLU A 118 11.24 -10.62 21.34
CA GLU A 118 11.25 -10.68 22.82
C GLU A 118 10.35 -11.83 23.30
#